data_AF-A0A7C7ZEA4-F1
#
_entry.id   AF-A0A7C7ZEA4-F1
#
_cell.length_a   1.000
_cell.length_b   1.000
_cell.length_c   1.000
_cell.angle_alpha   90.00
_cell.angle_beta   90.00
_cell.angle_gamma   90.00
#
_symmetry.space_group_name_H-M   'P 1'
#
loop_
_entity.id
_entity.type
_entity.pdbx_description
1 polymer ?
#
loop_
_entity_poly.entity_id
_entity_poly.type
_entity_poly.pdbx_seq_one_letter_code
_entity_poly.pdbx_strand_id
1 'polypeptide(L)'
;MNQKSLRTLLVLLAAVGMLANPAAFAQVNADNEDIRPPVIDRSDVVHISQDALRNHLDAINVVDVAREIDTLPDEIEPTPRDADVADTALVFTNMSRSTSAVRCVAFNKNGRPIGRTRTVVPPLGLRYVLASDMSNGVDFVGQVQCAPRGRIVGSVVFIGPAVTDLPVHNGKLGTSRIRFPLVAHY
;
A
#
# COMPACT_ATOMS: atom_id res chain seq x y z
N MET A 1 15.98 -22.40 56.04
CA MET A 1 15.29 -21.97 54.80
C MET A 1 14.30 -23.06 54.44
N ASN A 2 12.99 -22.77 54.53
CA ASN A 2 11.95 -23.82 54.61
C ASN A 2 11.02 -23.83 53.39
N GLN A 3 10.90 -25.02 52.81
CA GLN A 3 10.45 -25.36 51.46
C GLN A 3 8.92 -25.58 51.38
N LYS A 4 8.12 -24.73 52.02
CA LYS A 4 6.66 -24.96 52.22
C LYS A 4 5.70 -23.98 51.53
N SER A 5 6.17 -23.04 50.69
CA SER A 5 5.32 -21.97 50.15
C SER A 5 5.26 -21.91 48.62
N LEU A 6 4.97 -23.04 47.96
CA LEU A 6 4.86 -23.08 46.48
C LEU A 6 3.75 -24.00 45.93
N ARG A 7 2.86 -24.53 46.78
CA ARG A 7 1.77 -25.43 46.33
C ARG A 7 0.35 -24.88 46.49
N THR A 8 0.18 -23.63 46.94
CA THR A 8 -1.15 -23.05 47.20
C THR A 8 -1.63 -22.09 46.09
N LEU A 9 -0.82 -21.81 45.07
CA LEU A 9 -1.19 -20.86 44.01
C LEU A 9 -1.56 -21.49 42.65
N LEU A 10 -1.83 -22.81 42.61
CA LEU A 10 -2.08 -23.54 41.36
C LEU A 10 -3.47 -24.21 41.28
N VAL A 11 -4.45 -23.77 42.10
CA VAL A 11 -5.80 -24.38 42.16
C VAL A 11 -6.93 -23.36 41.89
N LEU A 12 -6.62 -22.12 41.52
CA LEU A 12 -7.61 -21.03 41.43
C LEU A 12 -7.91 -20.50 40.02
N LEU A 13 -7.66 -21.29 38.97
CA LEU A 13 -7.99 -20.92 37.58
C LEU A 13 -8.57 -22.08 36.74
N ALA A 14 -9.31 -22.98 37.39
CA ALA A 14 -10.02 -24.09 36.72
C ALA A 14 -11.56 -24.03 36.89
N ALA A 15 -12.14 -22.85 37.20
CA ALA A 15 -13.56 -22.72 37.49
C ALA A 15 -14.21 -21.47 36.88
N VAL A 16 -13.97 -21.22 35.58
CA VAL A 16 -14.86 -20.38 34.75
C VAL A 16 -15.24 -21.18 33.52
N GLY A 17 -16.14 -22.13 33.72
CA GLY A 17 -16.95 -22.69 32.65
C GLY A 17 -18.32 -22.04 32.68
N MET A 18 -18.69 -21.30 31.64
CA MET A 18 -20.09 -21.09 31.24
C MET A 18 -20.15 -20.91 29.72
N LEU A 19 -20.32 -22.05 29.04
CA LEU A 19 -21.29 -22.30 27.96
C LEU A 19 -21.81 -21.07 27.19
N ALA A 20 -21.20 -20.79 26.03
CA ALA A 20 -21.86 -20.07 24.95
C ALA A 20 -22.26 -21.08 23.86
N ASN A 21 -23.56 -21.08 23.59
CA ASN A 21 -24.38 -22.01 22.85
C ASN A 21 -24.23 -21.84 21.32
N PRO A 22 -23.82 -22.85 20.52
CA PRO A 22 -23.81 -22.75 19.06
C PRO A 22 -25.09 -23.38 18.48
N ALA A 23 -26.25 -22.80 18.76
CA ALA A 23 -27.52 -23.26 18.20
C ALA A 23 -28.49 -22.09 18.00
N ALA A 24 -28.18 -21.23 17.02
CA ALA A 24 -29.14 -20.26 16.47
C ALA A 24 -28.65 -19.77 15.10
N PHE A 25 -28.42 -20.69 14.16
CA PHE A 25 -28.48 -20.33 12.74
C PHE A 25 -29.96 -20.28 12.37
N ALA A 26 -30.53 -19.09 12.53
CA ALA A 26 -31.86 -18.76 12.04
C ALA A 26 -31.90 -18.97 10.52
N GLN A 27 -32.98 -19.63 10.09
CA GLN A 27 -33.40 -19.77 8.71
C GLN A 27 -33.24 -18.46 7.95
N VAL A 28 -32.38 -18.47 6.94
CA VAL A 28 -32.43 -17.51 5.84
C VAL A 28 -33.63 -17.91 4.99
N ASN A 29 -34.71 -17.13 5.13
CA ASN A 29 -35.85 -17.19 4.24
C ASN A 29 -35.37 -16.96 2.80
N ALA A 30 -35.63 -17.96 1.97
CA ALA A 30 -35.47 -17.91 0.53
C ALA A 30 -36.67 -17.15 -0.08
N ASP A 31 -36.71 -15.84 0.15
CA ASP A 31 -37.55 -14.96 -0.66
C ASP A 31 -36.71 -14.53 -1.88
N ASN A 32 -36.73 -15.44 -2.85
CA ASN A 32 -36.15 -15.32 -4.17
C ASN A 32 -36.94 -14.26 -4.95
N GLU A 33 -36.74 -12.98 -4.63
CA GLU A 33 -37.15 -11.90 -5.51
C GLU A 33 -36.30 -11.98 -6.78
N ASP A 34 -37.01 -12.20 -7.89
CA ASP A 34 -36.56 -12.16 -9.29
C ASP A 34 -35.96 -10.78 -9.61
N ILE A 35 -34.75 -10.50 -9.10
CA ILE A 35 -33.95 -9.35 -9.50
C ILE A 35 -33.43 -9.66 -10.90
N ARG A 36 -34.26 -9.35 -11.89
CA ARG A 36 -33.82 -9.27 -13.28
C ARG A 36 -32.69 -8.24 -13.33
N PRO A 37 -31.50 -8.60 -13.84
CA PRO A 37 -30.44 -7.62 -14.01
C PRO A 37 -30.96 -6.49 -14.91
N PRO A 38 -30.59 -5.23 -14.65
CA PRO A 38 -30.94 -4.15 -15.56
C PRO A 38 -30.43 -4.52 -16.95
N VAL A 39 -31.32 -4.53 -17.93
CA VAL A 39 -30.97 -4.64 -19.35
C VAL A 39 -30.18 -3.38 -19.66
N ILE A 40 -28.85 -3.49 -19.62
CA ILE A 40 -27.95 -2.44 -20.06
C ILE A 40 -28.11 -2.37 -21.57
N ASP A 41 -28.84 -1.35 -22.01
CA ASP A 41 -28.91 -0.95 -23.40
C ASP A 41 -27.49 -0.64 -23.89
N ARG A 42 -27.01 -1.42 -24.86
CA ARG A 42 -25.64 -1.36 -25.40
C ARG A 42 -25.50 -0.32 -26.51
N SER A 43 -26.47 0.57 -26.68
CA SER A 43 -26.46 1.54 -27.77
C SER A 43 -25.60 2.78 -27.52
N ASP A 44 -25.11 3.02 -26.29
CA ASP A 44 -24.20 4.12 -25.94
C ASP A 44 -22.76 3.66 -25.67
N VAL A 45 -22.23 2.76 -26.50
CA VAL A 45 -20.77 2.53 -26.53
C VAL A 45 -20.13 3.71 -27.23
N VAL A 46 -19.78 4.73 -26.45
CA VAL A 46 -18.87 5.79 -26.88
C VAL A 46 -17.58 5.10 -27.32
N HIS A 47 -17.35 5.04 -28.63
CA HIS A 47 -16.07 4.67 -29.21
C HIS A 47 -15.04 5.73 -28.80
N ILE A 48 -14.49 5.58 -27.58
CA ILE A 48 -13.28 6.27 -27.19
C ILE A 48 -12.19 5.68 -28.08
N SER A 49 -11.84 6.43 -29.13
CA SER A 49 -10.76 6.07 -30.05
C SER A 49 -9.52 5.72 -29.24
N GLN A 50 -8.96 4.53 -29.48
CA GLN A 50 -7.72 4.09 -28.86
C GLN A 50 -6.54 5.03 -29.20
N ASP A 51 -6.67 5.84 -30.25
CA ASP A 51 -5.65 6.82 -30.65
C ASP A 51 -5.63 8.04 -29.71
N ALA A 52 -6.78 8.42 -29.13
CA ALA A 52 -6.86 9.49 -28.13
C ALA A 52 -6.24 9.07 -26.78
N LEU A 53 -6.30 7.78 -26.43
CA LEU A 53 -5.69 7.25 -25.21
C LEU A 53 -4.17 7.05 -25.34
N ARG A 54 -3.67 6.75 -26.56
CA ARG A 54 -2.23 6.66 -26.85
C ARG A 54 -1.55 8.02 -26.78
N ASN A 55 -2.13 9.05 -27.37
CA ASN A 55 -1.53 10.39 -27.39
C ASN A 55 -1.48 11.06 -26.01
N HIS A 56 -2.30 10.63 -25.04
CA HIS A 56 -2.23 11.16 -23.68
C HIS A 56 -1.22 10.42 -22.78
N LEU A 57 -0.72 9.25 -23.20
CA LEU A 57 0.33 8.51 -22.49
C LEU A 57 1.74 8.96 -22.91
N ASP A 58 1.91 9.48 -24.12
CA ASP A 58 3.21 9.95 -24.64
C ASP A 58 3.60 11.36 -24.15
N ALA A 59 2.65 12.12 -23.58
CA ALA A 59 2.92 13.45 -23.01
C ALA A 59 3.29 13.41 -21.51
N ILE A 60 3.43 12.23 -20.92
CA ILE A 60 3.75 12.06 -19.51
C ILE A 60 5.21 11.64 -19.44
N ASN A 61 6.07 12.56 -18.98
CA ASN A 61 7.46 12.27 -18.63
C ASN A 61 7.49 11.15 -17.58
N VAL A 62 7.51 9.91 -18.02
CA VAL A 62 7.81 8.75 -17.19
C VAL A 62 9.31 8.83 -16.95
N VAL A 63 9.71 9.41 -15.83
CA VAL A 63 11.09 9.32 -15.36
C VAL A 63 11.33 7.86 -14.99
N ASP A 64 11.99 7.12 -15.87
CA ASP A 64 12.56 5.81 -15.51
C ASP A 64 13.76 6.09 -14.60
N VAL A 65 13.51 6.03 -13.29
CA VAL A 65 14.57 6.15 -12.27
C VAL A 65 15.35 4.83 -12.24
N ALA A 66 16.24 4.67 -13.21
CA ALA A 66 17.28 3.65 -13.17
C ALA A 66 18.36 4.10 -12.17
N ARG A 67 18.23 3.74 -10.89
CA ARG A 67 19.34 3.87 -9.94
C ARG A 67 20.39 2.81 -10.28
N GLU A 68 21.35 3.19 -11.11
CA GLU A 68 22.61 2.49 -11.31
C GLU A 68 23.33 2.42 -9.96
N ILE A 69 23.66 1.21 -9.50
CA ILE A 69 23.97 0.96 -8.08
C ILE A 69 25.40 1.42 -7.70
N ASP A 70 26.24 1.85 -8.64
CA ASP A 70 27.70 1.81 -8.39
C ASP A 70 28.55 3.06 -8.64
N THR A 71 28.02 4.23 -9.02
CA THR A 71 28.87 5.43 -9.07
C THR A 71 28.07 6.72 -9.02
N LEU A 72 28.08 7.38 -7.87
CA LEU A 72 28.03 8.84 -7.69
C LEU A 72 28.35 9.14 -6.20
N PRO A 73 29.42 9.88 -5.86
CA PRO A 73 29.53 10.47 -4.53
C PRO A 73 28.52 11.62 -4.46
N ASP A 74 27.40 11.35 -3.79
CA ASP A 74 26.33 12.31 -3.52
C ASP A 74 26.78 13.19 -2.34
N GLU A 75 27.65 14.16 -2.60
CA GLU A 75 28.01 15.17 -1.61
C GLU A 75 27.15 16.42 -1.85
N ILE A 76 25.87 16.28 -1.51
CA ILE A 76 24.98 17.42 -1.24
C ILE A 76 25.47 18.01 0.07
N GLU A 77 26.02 19.23 0.07
CA GLU A 77 26.31 19.96 1.32
C GLU A 77 25.00 20.06 2.12
N PRO A 78 24.85 19.32 3.23
CA PRO A 78 23.62 19.35 4.00
C PRO A 78 23.57 20.71 4.71
N THR A 79 22.53 21.49 4.44
CA THR A 79 22.20 22.64 5.28
C THR A 79 22.06 22.15 6.72
N PRO A 80 22.69 22.82 7.69
CA PRO A 80 22.72 22.35 9.07
C PRO A 80 21.32 22.41 9.68
N ARG A 81 20.64 21.26 9.66
CA ARG A 81 19.42 20.88 10.40
C ARG A 81 18.15 21.69 10.09
N ASP A 82 17.50 21.37 8.98
CA ASP A 82 16.05 21.13 9.06
C ASP A 82 15.86 19.64 9.38
N ALA A 83 15.81 19.31 10.67
CA ALA A 83 15.53 17.95 11.14
C ALA A 83 14.04 17.59 11.04
N ASP A 84 13.22 18.50 10.50
CA ASP A 84 11.77 18.41 10.39
C ASP A 84 11.31 17.92 9.01
N VAL A 85 12.21 17.27 8.24
CA VAL A 85 11.84 16.66 6.95
C VAL A 85 11.01 15.40 7.22
N ALA A 86 9.71 15.49 6.96
CA ALA A 86 8.78 14.38 7.02
C ALA A 86 8.62 13.75 5.63
N ASP A 87 8.96 12.47 5.50
CA ASP A 87 8.81 11.69 4.28
C ASP A 87 8.13 10.35 4.57
N THR A 88 7.67 9.68 3.53
CA THR A 88 7.02 8.37 3.62
C THR A 88 7.74 7.39 2.71
N ALA A 89 8.32 6.34 3.28
CA ALA A 89 8.91 5.24 2.53
C ALA A 89 7.86 4.17 2.24
N LEU A 90 7.62 3.93 0.95
CA LEU A 90 6.86 2.80 0.45
C LEU A 90 7.79 1.60 0.28
N VAL A 91 7.57 0.54 1.03
CA VAL A 91 8.40 -0.67 1.01
C VAL A 91 7.66 -1.79 0.29
N PHE A 92 8.29 -2.38 -0.72
CA PHE A 92 7.74 -3.47 -1.50
C PHE A 92 8.59 -4.73 -1.31
N THR A 93 7.98 -5.78 -0.78
CA THR A 93 8.62 -7.10 -0.61
C THR A 93 8.09 -8.07 -1.65
N ASN A 94 8.98 -8.65 -2.44
CA ASN A 94 8.63 -9.63 -3.46
C ASN A 94 8.69 -11.05 -2.89
N MET A 95 7.54 -11.71 -2.84
CA MET A 95 7.41 -13.07 -2.33
C MET A 95 7.63 -14.14 -3.42
N SER A 96 7.94 -13.73 -4.66
CA SER A 96 8.14 -14.63 -5.79
C SER A 96 9.62 -14.83 -6.13
N ARG A 97 9.93 -15.97 -6.79
CA ARG A 97 11.27 -16.30 -7.30
C ARG A 97 11.59 -15.63 -8.65
N SER A 98 10.72 -14.76 -9.14
CA SER A 98 10.92 -13.98 -10.36
C SER A 98 10.92 -12.49 -10.03
N THR A 99 11.55 -11.69 -10.89
CA THR A 99 11.49 -10.23 -10.78
C THR A 99 10.04 -9.76 -10.88
N SER A 100 9.65 -8.83 -10.02
CA SER A 100 8.33 -8.19 -10.03
C SER A 100 8.48 -6.69 -10.27
N ALA A 101 7.42 -6.04 -10.71
CA ALA A 101 7.41 -4.60 -10.91
C ALA A 101 6.20 -3.98 -10.21
N VAL A 102 6.38 -2.79 -9.66
CA VAL A 102 5.30 -2.01 -9.03
C VAL A 102 5.20 -0.67 -9.74
N ARG A 103 3.98 -0.30 -10.15
CA ARG A 103 3.68 1.03 -10.70
C ARG A 103 2.86 1.79 -9.68
N CYS A 104 3.28 2.99 -9.31
CA CYS A 104 2.59 3.82 -8.34
C CYS A 104 2.19 5.17 -8.94
N VAL A 105 1.04 5.69 -8.51
CA VAL A 105 0.55 7.01 -8.85
C VAL A 105 0.21 7.74 -7.55
N ALA A 106 0.87 8.88 -7.32
CA ALA A 106 0.62 9.74 -6.18
C ALA A 106 -0.52 10.72 -6.51
N PHE A 107 -1.41 10.91 -5.55
CA PHE A 107 -2.58 11.78 -5.63
C PHE A 107 -2.55 12.75 -4.45
N ASN A 108 -2.81 14.04 -4.71
CA ASN A 108 -2.97 15.03 -3.65
C ASN A 108 -4.32 14.88 -2.92
N LYS A 109 -4.55 15.73 -1.92
CA LYS A 109 -5.82 15.78 -1.17
C LYS A 109 -7.09 15.97 -2.02
N ASN A 110 -6.97 16.56 -3.21
CA ASN A 110 -8.08 16.77 -4.15
C ASN A 110 -8.29 15.58 -5.11
N GLY A 111 -7.53 14.49 -4.95
CA GLY A 111 -7.56 13.34 -5.84
C GLY A 111 -6.90 13.56 -7.20
N ARG A 112 -6.17 14.67 -7.39
CA ARG A 112 -5.44 14.93 -8.65
C ARG A 112 -4.09 14.21 -8.63
N PRO A 113 -3.70 13.53 -9.73
CA PRO A 113 -2.39 12.89 -9.81
C PRO A 113 -1.30 13.96 -9.84
N ILE A 114 -0.25 13.78 -9.04
CA ILE A 114 0.89 14.71 -8.94
C ILE A 114 2.21 14.06 -9.36
N GLY A 115 2.28 12.74 -9.36
CA GLY A 115 3.51 12.01 -9.64
C GLY A 115 3.25 10.55 -9.95
N ARG A 116 4.20 9.93 -10.64
CA ARG A 116 4.19 8.51 -10.99
C ARG A 116 5.59 7.96 -10.84
N THR A 117 5.66 6.72 -10.38
CA THR A 117 6.93 5.99 -10.30
C THR A 117 6.74 4.54 -10.68
N ARG A 118 7.81 3.93 -11.16
CA ARG A 118 7.88 2.51 -11.46
C ARG A 118 9.14 1.97 -10.80
N THR A 119 8.99 0.90 -10.03
CA THR A 119 10.12 0.25 -9.38
C THR A 119 10.13 -1.24 -9.70
N VAL A 120 11.32 -1.81 -9.80
CA VAL A 120 11.55 -3.23 -10.03
C VAL A 120 12.02 -3.85 -8.72
N VAL A 121 11.34 -4.90 -8.28
CA VAL A 121 11.64 -5.60 -7.02
C VAL A 121 12.30 -6.94 -7.37
N PRO A 122 13.54 -7.19 -6.91
CA PRO A 122 14.25 -8.43 -7.21
C PRO A 122 13.53 -9.67 -6.67
N PRO A 123 13.79 -10.87 -7.20
CA PRO A 123 13.28 -12.13 -6.66
C PRO A 123 13.58 -12.27 -5.16
N LEU A 124 12.59 -12.64 -4.35
CA LEU A 124 12.72 -12.84 -2.90
C LEU A 124 13.38 -11.66 -2.15
N GLY A 125 13.30 -10.46 -2.71
CA GLY A 125 13.95 -9.27 -2.16
C GLY A 125 12.97 -8.13 -1.88
N LEU A 126 13.53 -6.98 -1.53
CA LEU A 126 12.77 -5.77 -1.23
C LEU A 126 13.31 -4.56 -1.98
N ARG A 127 12.46 -3.56 -2.17
CA ARG A 127 12.81 -2.25 -2.70
C ARG A 127 11.93 -1.20 -2.04
N TYR A 128 12.47 -0.02 -1.77
CA TYR A 128 11.68 1.10 -1.28
C TYR A 128 11.67 2.27 -2.28
N VAL A 129 10.65 3.11 -2.17
CA VAL A 129 10.51 4.39 -2.89
C VAL A 129 10.04 5.44 -1.90
N LEU A 130 10.66 6.62 -1.90
CA LEU A 130 10.27 7.72 -1.03
C LEU A 130 9.10 8.51 -1.64
N ALA A 131 8.37 9.24 -0.80
CA ALA A 131 7.29 10.10 -1.29
C ALA A 131 7.85 11.32 -2.02
N SER A 132 8.97 11.85 -1.52
CA SER A 132 9.78 12.89 -2.18
C SER A 132 10.21 12.50 -3.60
N ASP A 133 10.59 11.24 -3.83
CA ASP A 133 10.92 10.72 -5.17
C ASP A 133 9.75 10.83 -6.16
N MET A 134 8.51 10.91 -5.67
CA MET A 134 7.30 11.07 -6.50
C MET A 134 6.81 12.51 -6.58
N SER A 135 7.34 13.41 -5.75
CA SER A 135 6.83 14.77 -5.57
C SER A 135 7.39 15.79 -6.56
N ASN A 136 8.48 15.44 -7.25
CA ASN A 136 9.25 16.34 -8.11
C ASN A 136 9.67 17.64 -7.40
N GLY A 137 10.04 17.53 -6.11
CA GLY A 137 10.53 18.67 -5.33
C GLY A 137 9.44 19.58 -4.75
N VAL A 138 8.22 19.06 -4.59
CA VAL A 138 7.09 19.82 -4.02
C VAL A 138 6.57 19.11 -2.79
N ASP A 139 6.37 19.84 -1.70
CA ASP A 139 5.74 19.30 -0.50
C ASP A 139 4.31 18.89 -0.78
N PHE A 140 3.91 17.70 -0.32
CA PHE A 140 2.53 17.29 -0.43
C PHE A 140 2.08 16.29 0.63
N VAL A 141 0.78 16.35 0.90
CA VAL A 141 0.06 15.35 1.69
C VAL A 141 -1.05 14.76 0.83
N GLY A 142 -1.15 13.43 0.83
CA GLY A 142 -2.13 12.73 0.03
C GLY A 142 -2.06 11.22 0.16
N GLN A 143 -2.22 10.54 -0.96
CA GLN A 143 -2.18 9.08 -1.03
C GLN A 143 -1.48 8.61 -2.29
N VAL A 144 -0.98 7.38 -2.27
CA VAL A 144 -0.47 6.70 -3.46
C VAL A 144 -1.21 5.40 -3.70
N GLN A 145 -1.50 5.13 -4.96
CA GLN A 145 -2.05 3.86 -5.40
C GLN A 145 -1.01 3.13 -6.22
N CYS A 146 -0.66 1.93 -5.77
CA CYS A 146 0.33 1.08 -6.41
C CYS A 146 -0.33 -0.17 -7.01
N ALA A 147 0.08 -0.54 -8.21
CA ALA A 147 -0.34 -1.73 -8.94
C ALA A 147 0.88 -2.64 -9.15
N PRO A 148 1.13 -3.62 -8.25
CA PRO A 148 2.12 -4.66 -8.47
C PRO A 148 1.76 -5.62 -9.61
N ARG A 149 2.80 -6.05 -10.32
CA ARG A 149 2.80 -7.20 -11.23
C ARG A 149 3.61 -8.30 -10.56
N GLY A 150 2.91 -9.27 -9.96
CA GLY A 150 3.52 -10.37 -9.20
C GLY A 150 3.00 -10.43 -7.77
N ARG A 151 3.64 -11.27 -6.95
CA ARG A 151 3.31 -11.42 -5.52
C ARG A 151 4.14 -10.43 -4.71
N ILE A 152 3.62 -9.21 -4.57
CA ILE A 152 4.23 -8.15 -3.75
C ILE A 152 3.40 -7.93 -2.49
N VAL A 153 4.08 -7.84 -1.35
CA VAL A 153 3.53 -7.30 -0.10
C VAL A 153 4.02 -5.88 0.05
N GLY A 154 3.10 -4.93 0.23
CA GLY A 154 3.43 -3.53 0.49
C GLY A 154 3.38 -3.20 1.98
N SER A 155 4.36 -2.45 2.45
CA SER A 155 4.42 -1.82 3.77
C SER A 155 4.72 -0.33 3.59
N VAL A 156 4.40 0.48 4.60
CA VAL A 156 4.71 1.91 4.58
C VAL A 156 5.24 2.37 5.93
N VAL A 157 6.27 3.20 5.88
CA VAL A 157 6.93 3.75 7.05
C VAL A 157 6.97 5.27 6.91
N PHE A 158 6.51 5.97 7.94
CA PHE A 158 6.73 7.41 8.08
C PHE A 158 8.13 7.65 8.63
N ILE A 159 8.86 8.55 7.98
CA ILE A 159 10.21 8.97 8.34
C ILE A 159 10.14 10.45 8.70
N GLY A 160 10.32 10.79 9.97
CA GLY A 160 10.46 12.16 10.42
C GLY A 160 11.30 12.19 11.70
N PRO A 161 11.01 13.08 12.66
CA PRO A 161 11.66 13.06 13.97
C PRO A 161 11.51 11.72 14.71
N ALA A 162 10.46 10.95 14.37
CA ALA A 162 10.28 9.57 14.77
C ALA A 162 9.92 8.70 13.55
N VAL A 163 10.26 7.42 13.62
CA VAL A 163 9.90 6.41 12.61
C VAL A 163 8.67 5.66 13.07
N THR A 164 7.60 5.66 12.26
CA THR A 164 6.33 5.00 12.62
C THR A 164 5.76 4.22 11.45
N ASP A 165 5.25 3.02 11.70
CA ASP A 165 4.49 2.28 10.69
C ASP A 165 3.16 2.97 10.39
N LEU A 166 2.78 2.97 9.11
CA LEU A 166 1.50 3.54 8.66
C LEU A 166 0.56 2.42 8.15
N PRO A 167 -0.77 2.61 8.23
CA PRO A 167 -1.71 1.61 7.75
C PRO A 167 -1.64 1.46 6.23
N VAL A 168 -1.61 0.21 5.77
CA VAL A 168 -1.63 -0.17 4.36
C VAL A 168 -2.99 -0.77 4.01
N HIS A 169 -3.62 -0.27 2.94
CA HIS A 169 -4.83 -0.90 2.41
C HIS A 169 -4.49 -1.73 1.17
N ASN A 170 -4.50 -3.05 1.33
CA ASN A 170 -4.38 -4.00 0.23
C ASN A 170 -5.78 -4.29 -0.35
N GLY A 171 -5.97 -4.03 -1.64
CA GLY A 171 -7.18 -4.40 -2.37
C GLY A 171 -7.36 -5.91 -2.47
N LYS A 172 -8.60 -6.36 -2.74
CA LYS A 172 -8.94 -7.79 -2.91
C LYS A 172 -8.12 -8.41 -4.06
N LEU A 173 -7.77 -9.70 -3.91
CA LEU A 173 -7.12 -10.52 -4.94
C LEU A 173 -7.83 -10.31 -6.30
N GLY A 174 -7.09 -9.86 -7.32
CA GLY A 174 -7.61 -9.62 -8.67
C GLY A 174 -7.65 -8.15 -9.10
N THR A 175 -7.73 -7.21 -8.14
CA THR A 175 -7.54 -5.77 -8.43
C THR A 175 -6.22 -5.22 -7.92
N SER A 176 -5.50 -5.99 -7.09
CA SER A 176 -4.13 -5.77 -6.59
C SER A 176 -3.71 -4.31 -6.54
N ARG A 177 -4.52 -3.43 -5.94
CA ARG A 177 -4.13 -2.05 -5.66
C ARG A 177 -3.72 -1.97 -4.21
N ILE A 178 -2.53 -1.46 -3.96
CA ILE A 178 -2.06 -1.13 -2.62
C ILE A 178 -2.21 0.38 -2.47
N ARG A 179 -2.87 0.82 -1.39
CA ARG A 179 -2.99 2.24 -1.07
C ARG A 179 -2.22 2.55 0.20
N PHE A 180 -1.50 3.66 0.17
CA PHE A 180 -0.73 4.17 1.30
C PHE A 180 -1.03 5.66 1.49
N PRO A 181 -1.13 6.15 2.73
CA PRO A 181 -1.01 7.57 3.02
C PRO A 181 0.39 8.06 2.62
N LEU A 182 0.50 9.31 2.18
CA LEU A 182 1.77 9.93 1.82
C LEU A 182 1.91 11.32 2.42
N VAL A 183 3.12 11.58 2.93
CA VAL A 183 3.67 12.90 3.24
C VAL A 183 5.05 12.96 2.59
N ALA A 184 5.31 14.05 1.86
CA ALA A 184 6.63 14.38 1.33
C ALA A 184 6.95 15.83 1.71
N HIS A 185 8.16 16.04 2.22
CA HIS A 185 8.78 17.35 2.42
C HIS A 185 10.08 17.36 1.61
N TYR A 186 10.32 18.43 0.85
CA TYR A 186 11.53 18.64 0.06
C TYR A 186 12.41 19.74 0.68
#